data_AF-A0AAU4VXR3-F1
#
_entry.id   AF-A0AAU4VXR3-F1
#
_cell.length_a   1.000
_cell.length_b   1.000
_cell.length_c   1.000
_cell.angle_alpha   90.00
_cell.angle_beta   90.00
_cell.angle_gamma   90.00
#
_symmetry.space_group_name_H-M   'P 1'
#
loop_
_entity.id
_entity.type
_entity.pdbx_description
1 polymer ?
#
loop_
_entity_poly.entity_id
_entity_poly.type
_entity_poly.pdbx_seq_one_letter_code
_entity_poly.pdbx_strand_id
1 'polypeptide(L)'
;MTEQRPAELLNRTRGLLFGAAVGDALGWPQEQRSGIVGGQASRTTTPGLAFRRWVRWAGGQYARYQDPVGAGEYSDDTQLLLATARACLHGDDWLSWLTEFELPAWPLYQRGGGRAVLSACQGWRTGTAPWQGPRARVRSYFNAGANGVAMRIAPHAVTTLTDPTPDRLISRVVADGVRTHGHPRALLGAVVYALAVRHTLRQQGTVEYGDVVLAVAGMAQWRDPALALAAVPEGWAEAFSDACDVPFDTAWTATAREMEALLDTARASLDRAALADDPQTLAALGCFDKDRNGAGTVTAAAACYLAARASVRPSMGLLRAAFLDRADTDTLASMTAALLGALHGTDWIGPLTREVQDGAYLAQTAAALAGPLPEPGAAGKAPSEASSATWLGALAENGGTDRFVDGRAVAQVCKHRLESKSQDVTRFVLVLDDGQSLYVDRAVKKVRPPAVARAEPSSVPPAAVTRIAVHVRDLAETRRFYGEVLGLALQGNGPVLYVTPWLALLETPGPSDTPTAGPLQFTVSSSDTARVTAMVEKHNVPVIPPGPRDISGSLRVIDPDGHEVLVWPVEHDVKQRRA
;
A
#
# COMPACT_ATOMS: atom_id res chain seq x y z
N MET A 1 -12.41 -30.30 29.49
CA MET A 1 -12.03 -29.89 28.12
C MET A 1 -12.38 -31.05 27.22
N THR A 2 -13.47 -30.97 26.48
CA THR A 2 -13.87 -31.99 25.51
C THR A 2 -13.09 -31.74 24.22
N GLU A 3 -12.21 -32.66 23.85
CA GLU A 3 -11.35 -32.57 22.67
C GLU A 3 -12.20 -32.49 21.39
N GLN A 4 -11.95 -31.48 20.56
CA GLN A 4 -12.40 -31.49 19.18
C GLN A 4 -11.86 -32.71 18.45
N ARG A 5 -12.68 -33.36 17.63
CA ARG A 5 -12.20 -34.48 16.81
C ARG A 5 -11.07 -33.96 15.89
N PRO A 6 -9.90 -34.62 15.84
CA PRO A 6 -8.74 -34.14 15.06
C PRO A 6 -9.05 -33.82 13.59
N ALA A 7 -9.92 -34.61 12.95
CA ALA A 7 -10.34 -34.39 11.57
C ALA A 7 -11.16 -33.10 11.37
N GLU A 8 -11.97 -32.74 12.37
CA GLU A 8 -12.78 -31.52 12.34
C GLU A 8 -11.90 -30.29 12.53
N LEU A 9 -10.98 -30.32 13.49
CA LEU A 9 -9.99 -29.26 13.66
C LEU A 9 -9.16 -29.05 12.39
N LEU A 10 -8.66 -30.13 11.78
CA LEU A 10 -7.92 -30.04 10.52
C LEU A 10 -8.74 -29.39 9.41
N ASN A 11 -10.00 -29.77 9.22
CA ASN A 11 -10.87 -29.16 8.20
C ASN A 11 -11.06 -27.65 8.46
N ARG A 12 -11.19 -27.25 9.73
CA ARG A 12 -11.39 -25.85 10.12
C ARG A 12 -10.11 -25.03 10.03
N THR A 13 -8.95 -25.59 10.37
CA THR A 13 -7.64 -24.97 10.11
C THR A 13 -7.36 -24.84 8.62
N ARG A 14 -7.77 -25.82 7.80
CA ARG A 14 -7.76 -25.67 6.33
C ARG A 14 -8.68 -24.55 5.89
N GLY A 15 -9.91 -24.51 6.38
CA GLY A 15 -10.86 -23.44 6.11
C GLY A 15 -10.29 -22.07 6.46
N LEU A 16 -9.59 -21.93 7.60
CA LEU A 16 -8.91 -20.71 8.01
C LEU A 16 -7.89 -20.23 6.96
N LEU A 17 -6.93 -21.09 6.58
CA LEU A 17 -5.87 -20.69 5.65
C LEU A 17 -6.38 -20.50 4.22
N PHE A 18 -7.23 -21.41 3.73
CA PHE A 18 -7.85 -21.26 2.40
C PHE A 18 -8.77 -20.06 2.36
N GLY A 19 -9.56 -19.81 3.41
CA GLY A 19 -10.41 -18.64 3.52
C GLY A 19 -9.61 -17.35 3.42
N ALA A 20 -8.51 -17.24 4.17
CA ALA A 20 -7.60 -16.11 4.08
C ALA A 20 -7.07 -15.90 2.64
N ALA A 21 -6.49 -16.94 2.04
CA ALA A 21 -5.89 -16.87 0.71
C ALA A 21 -6.92 -16.58 -0.41
N VAL A 22 -8.11 -17.17 -0.33
CA VAL A 22 -9.20 -16.92 -1.28
C VAL A 22 -9.75 -15.50 -1.10
N GLY A 23 -9.90 -15.03 0.14
CA GLY A 23 -10.36 -13.68 0.44
C GLY A 23 -9.40 -12.62 -0.09
N ASP A 24 -8.11 -12.78 0.20
CA ASP A 24 -7.02 -11.97 -0.35
C ASP A 24 -7.08 -11.94 -1.89
N ALA A 25 -6.98 -13.10 -2.55
CA ALA A 25 -6.93 -13.16 -4.01
C ALA A 25 -8.19 -12.62 -4.71
N LEU A 26 -9.37 -12.66 -4.07
CA LEU A 26 -10.60 -12.03 -4.59
C LEU A 26 -10.64 -10.52 -4.34
N GLY A 27 -10.20 -10.07 -3.16
CA GLY A 27 -10.27 -8.67 -2.73
C GLY A 27 -9.18 -7.79 -3.33
N TRP A 28 -7.97 -8.32 -3.49
CA TRP A 28 -6.80 -7.58 -3.96
C TRP A 28 -7.00 -6.81 -5.27
N PRO A 29 -7.62 -7.36 -6.34
CA PRO A 29 -7.87 -6.58 -7.55
C PRO A 29 -8.87 -5.43 -7.36
N GLN A 30 -9.64 -5.40 -6.27
CA GLN A 30 -10.62 -4.35 -5.95
C GLN A 30 -10.06 -3.27 -5.03
N GLU A 31 -8.92 -3.53 -4.40
CA GLU A 31 -8.30 -2.65 -3.42
C GLU A 31 -7.80 -1.35 -4.07
N GLN A 32 -7.88 -0.23 -3.34
CA GLN A 32 -7.56 1.08 -3.89
C GLN A 32 -6.08 1.21 -4.24
N ARG A 33 -5.19 0.59 -3.45
CA ARG A 33 -3.74 0.65 -3.62
C ARG A 33 -3.18 -0.56 -4.36
N SER A 34 -4.04 -1.45 -4.86
CA SER A 34 -3.69 -2.60 -5.69
C SER A 34 -2.80 -2.26 -6.88
N GLY A 35 -2.88 -1.01 -7.37
CA GLY A 35 -2.11 -0.54 -8.50
C GLY A 35 -2.66 -1.04 -9.83
N ILE A 36 -3.90 -1.54 -9.87
CA ILE A 36 -4.54 -2.05 -11.09
C ILE A 36 -4.38 -1.08 -12.28
N VAL A 37 -3.89 -1.61 -13.39
CA VAL A 37 -3.79 -0.87 -14.65
C VAL A 37 -5.21 -0.60 -15.15
N GLY A 38 -5.50 0.67 -15.49
CA GLY A 38 -6.84 1.13 -15.88
C GLY A 38 -7.66 1.74 -14.75
N GLY A 39 -7.18 1.69 -13.50
CA GLY A 39 -7.80 2.40 -12.38
C GLY A 39 -9.23 1.93 -12.06
N GLN A 40 -10.12 2.84 -11.67
CA GLN A 40 -11.47 2.50 -11.20
C GLN A 40 -12.31 1.76 -12.25
N ALA A 41 -12.16 2.09 -13.54
CA ALA A 41 -12.89 1.40 -14.61
C ALA A 41 -12.59 -0.10 -14.65
N SER A 42 -11.35 -0.50 -14.33
CA SER A 42 -10.94 -1.90 -14.24
C SER A 42 -11.37 -2.57 -12.93
N ARG A 43 -11.68 -1.80 -11.89
CA ARG A 43 -12.22 -2.30 -10.62
C ARG A 43 -13.71 -2.58 -10.67
N THR A 44 -14.48 -1.79 -11.43
CA THR A 44 -15.93 -1.97 -11.56
C THR A 44 -16.22 -3.29 -12.28
N THR A 45 -16.46 -4.33 -11.49
CA THR A 45 -16.81 -5.67 -11.97
C THR A 45 -18.00 -6.21 -11.17
N THR A 46 -18.69 -7.18 -11.74
CA THR A 46 -19.82 -7.82 -11.04
C THR A 46 -19.26 -8.69 -9.92
N PRO A 47 -19.70 -8.52 -8.65
CA PRO A 47 -19.28 -9.38 -7.56
C PRO A 47 -19.56 -10.86 -7.86
N GLY A 48 -18.58 -11.72 -7.63
CA GLY A 48 -18.71 -13.15 -7.90
C GLY A 48 -17.61 -13.97 -7.22
N LEU A 49 -17.92 -15.24 -6.96
CA LEU A 49 -16.97 -16.23 -6.44
C LEU A 49 -16.15 -16.82 -7.58
N ALA A 50 -15.41 -15.96 -8.26
CA ALA A 50 -14.54 -16.35 -9.37
C ALA A 50 -13.33 -15.42 -9.40
N PHE A 51 -12.15 -16.02 -9.51
CA PHE A 51 -10.92 -15.25 -9.67
C PHE A 51 -10.85 -14.63 -11.06
N ARG A 52 -10.10 -13.53 -11.18
CA ARG A 52 -9.81 -12.89 -12.47
C ARG A 52 -8.32 -12.65 -12.63
N ARG A 53 -7.86 -12.73 -13.87
CA ARG A 53 -6.54 -12.23 -14.27
C ARG A 53 -6.59 -10.72 -14.36
N TRP A 54 -5.51 -10.05 -13.98
CA TRP A 54 -5.39 -8.61 -14.08
C TRP A 54 -3.92 -8.19 -14.17
N VAL A 55 -3.67 -6.89 -14.33
CA VAL A 55 -2.31 -6.35 -14.39
C VAL A 55 -2.24 -5.19 -13.42
N ARG A 56 -1.14 -5.10 -12.67
CA ARG A 56 -0.86 -3.99 -11.75
C ARG A 56 0.42 -3.25 -12.10
N TRP A 57 0.48 -1.99 -11.68
CA TRP A 57 1.72 -1.24 -11.64
C TRP A 57 2.55 -1.65 -10.42
N ALA A 58 3.73 -2.19 -10.69
CA ALA A 58 4.75 -2.48 -9.68
C ALA A 58 5.94 -1.51 -9.81
N GLY A 59 6.84 -1.53 -8.84
CA GLY A 59 8.02 -0.64 -8.79
C GLY A 59 7.74 0.76 -8.24
N GLY A 60 8.81 1.54 -8.09
CA GLY A 60 8.74 2.92 -7.58
C GLY A 60 8.11 3.89 -8.58
N GLN A 61 7.69 5.07 -8.12
CA GLN A 61 7.03 6.10 -8.95
C GLN A 61 7.78 6.41 -10.27
N TYR A 62 9.11 6.40 -10.24
CA TYR A 62 9.99 6.72 -11.38
C TYR A 62 10.48 5.48 -12.17
N ALA A 63 10.03 4.30 -11.76
CA ALA A 63 10.56 3.01 -12.18
C ALA A 63 9.45 1.96 -12.27
N ARG A 64 8.28 2.35 -12.78
CA ARG A 64 7.12 1.47 -12.87
C ARG A 64 7.26 0.43 -13.97
N TYR A 65 6.75 -0.76 -13.72
CA TYR A 65 6.59 -1.83 -14.69
C TYR A 65 5.24 -2.53 -14.51
N GLN A 66 4.79 -3.24 -15.53
CA GLN A 66 3.56 -4.01 -15.47
C GLN A 66 3.84 -5.40 -14.88
N ASP A 67 3.18 -5.68 -13.77
CA ASP A 67 3.16 -6.98 -13.09
C ASP A 67 1.84 -7.69 -13.44
N PRO A 68 1.86 -8.72 -14.30
CA PRO A 68 0.68 -9.54 -14.56
C PRO A 68 0.36 -10.41 -13.33
N VAL A 69 -0.88 -10.37 -12.88
CA VAL A 69 -1.42 -11.16 -11.78
C VAL A 69 -2.36 -12.21 -12.34
N GLY A 70 -2.00 -13.48 -12.16
CA GLY A 70 -2.82 -14.63 -12.50
C GLY A 70 -4.12 -14.70 -11.69
N ALA A 71 -5.09 -15.44 -12.21
CA ALA A 71 -6.31 -15.72 -11.46
C ALA A 71 -5.96 -16.59 -10.24
N GLY A 72 -6.39 -16.18 -9.04
CA GLY A 72 -6.14 -16.90 -7.80
C GLY A 72 -4.80 -16.57 -7.13
N GLU A 73 -3.96 -15.71 -7.72
CA GLU A 73 -2.74 -15.24 -7.08
C GLU A 73 -3.06 -14.28 -5.92
N TYR A 74 -2.38 -14.52 -4.79
CA TYR A 74 -2.59 -13.80 -3.54
C TYR A 74 -1.56 -12.67 -3.34
N SER A 75 -1.86 -11.71 -2.44
CA SER A 75 -1.05 -10.53 -2.12
C SER A 75 -0.04 -10.76 -0.99
N ASP A 76 0.49 -9.67 -0.43
CA ASP A 76 1.30 -9.68 0.78
C ASP A 76 0.60 -10.26 2.01
N ASP A 77 -0.73 -10.18 2.08
CA ASP A 77 -1.53 -10.73 3.18
C ASP A 77 -1.26 -12.22 3.36
N THR A 78 -1.48 -13.02 2.30
CA THR A 78 -1.26 -14.47 2.35
C THR A 78 0.23 -14.81 2.42
N GLN A 79 1.10 -14.02 1.77
CA GLN A 79 2.55 -14.22 1.86
C GLN A 79 3.05 -14.12 3.31
N LEU A 80 2.62 -13.08 4.03
CA LEU A 80 3.00 -12.86 5.43
C LEU A 80 2.28 -13.81 6.37
N LEU A 81 1.03 -14.20 6.08
CA LEU A 81 0.33 -15.27 6.79
C LEU A 81 1.13 -16.59 6.74
N LEU A 82 1.62 -16.97 5.56
CA LEU A 82 2.43 -18.18 5.37
C LEU A 82 3.80 -18.05 6.04
N ALA A 83 4.40 -16.86 6.04
CA ALA A 83 5.63 -16.56 6.77
C ALA A 83 5.47 -16.74 8.29
N THR A 84 4.41 -16.17 8.87
CA THR A 84 4.08 -16.37 10.29
C THR A 84 3.72 -17.83 10.58
N ALA A 85 3.05 -18.54 9.66
CA ALA A 85 2.76 -19.96 9.82
C ALA A 85 4.03 -20.79 9.87
N ARG A 86 4.97 -20.59 8.94
CA ARG A 86 6.27 -21.26 8.95
C ARG A 86 7.01 -20.98 10.25
N ALA A 87 7.12 -19.72 10.67
CA ALA A 87 7.73 -19.37 11.95
C ALA A 87 7.08 -20.11 13.12
N CYS A 88 5.74 -20.16 13.18
CA CYS A 88 5.03 -20.89 14.24
C CYS A 88 5.34 -22.39 14.27
N LEU A 89 5.67 -23.01 13.13
CA LEU A 89 6.08 -24.41 13.08
C LEU A 89 7.45 -24.68 13.72
N HIS A 90 8.20 -23.63 14.10
CA HIS A 90 9.42 -23.74 14.92
C HIS A 90 9.15 -23.70 16.44
N GLY A 91 7.90 -23.88 16.88
CA GLY A 91 7.58 -24.02 18.30
C GLY A 91 7.82 -22.74 19.10
N ASP A 92 8.70 -22.82 20.09
CA ASP A 92 9.09 -21.69 20.94
C ASP A 92 10.19 -20.82 20.29
N ASP A 93 10.94 -21.34 19.32
CA ASP A 93 11.96 -20.59 18.56
C ASP A 93 11.37 -19.73 17.42
N TRP A 94 10.04 -19.73 17.28
CA TRP A 94 9.31 -19.04 16.21
C TRP A 94 9.70 -17.57 16.03
N LEU A 95 9.98 -16.86 17.13
CA LEU A 95 10.22 -15.43 17.09
C LEU A 95 11.58 -15.13 16.43
N SER A 96 12.60 -15.90 16.79
CA SER A 96 13.92 -15.84 16.16
C SER A 96 13.81 -16.20 14.68
N TRP A 97 13.10 -17.28 14.35
CA TRP A 97 12.87 -17.68 12.96
C TRP A 97 12.19 -16.58 12.13
N LEU A 98 11.17 -15.94 12.69
CA LEU A 98 10.45 -14.85 12.04
C LEU A 98 11.40 -13.67 11.73
N THR A 99 12.22 -13.25 12.69
CA THR A 99 13.08 -12.07 12.55
C THR A 99 14.37 -12.33 11.78
N GLU A 100 14.90 -13.54 11.80
CA GLU A 100 16.18 -13.88 11.18
C GLU A 100 16.01 -14.36 9.73
N PHE A 101 14.89 -15.01 9.39
CA PHE A 101 14.71 -15.64 8.06
C PHE A 101 13.49 -15.11 7.32
N GLU A 102 12.30 -15.20 7.93
CA GLU A 102 11.05 -14.91 7.22
C GLU A 102 10.93 -13.43 6.82
N LEU A 103 11.03 -12.50 7.79
CA LEU A 103 10.95 -11.05 7.51
C LEU A 103 12.10 -10.56 6.63
N PRO A 104 13.37 -10.95 6.83
CA PRO A 104 14.46 -10.54 5.93
C PRO A 104 14.34 -11.07 4.49
N ALA A 105 13.77 -12.26 4.30
CA ALA A 105 13.59 -12.88 2.98
C ALA A 105 12.39 -12.32 2.21
N TRP A 106 11.30 -11.99 2.90
CA TRP A 106 10.03 -11.59 2.30
C TRP A 106 10.12 -10.46 1.25
N PRO A 107 10.92 -9.38 1.43
CA PRO A 107 11.08 -8.32 0.42
C PRO A 107 11.54 -8.80 -0.96
N LEU A 108 12.15 -9.99 -1.08
CA LEU A 108 12.56 -10.55 -2.37
C LEU A 108 11.37 -10.97 -3.25
N TYR A 109 10.26 -11.38 -2.64
CA TYR A 109 9.10 -11.93 -3.35
C TYR A 109 7.77 -11.22 -3.03
N GLN A 110 7.84 -10.15 -2.24
CA GLN A 110 6.66 -9.38 -1.82
C GLN A 110 5.83 -8.90 -3.03
N ARG A 111 4.51 -8.94 -2.91
CA ARG A 111 3.62 -8.26 -3.86
C ARG A 111 2.49 -7.56 -3.12
N GLY A 112 2.61 -6.24 -3.00
CA GLY A 112 1.60 -5.41 -2.31
C GLY A 112 2.08 -4.81 -0.99
N GLY A 113 3.28 -5.21 -0.57
CA GLY A 113 3.86 -4.87 0.72
C GLY A 113 3.78 -3.39 1.12
N GLY A 114 3.16 -3.17 2.28
CA GLY A 114 3.11 -1.86 2.92
C GLY A 114 4.49 -1.31 3.33
N ARG A 115 4.63 0.03 3.31
CA ARG A 115 5.90 0.73 3.64
C ARG A 115 6.43 0.39 5.03
N ALA A 116 5.55 0.26 6.02
CA ALA A 116 5.94 -0.03 7.41
C ALA A 116 6.62 -1.40 7.52
N VAL A 117 5.99 -2.45 6.97
CA VAL A 117 6.54 -3.81 6.98
C VAL A 117 7.84 -3.88 6.18
N LEU A 118 7.90 -3.28 4.99
CA LEU A 118 9.12 -3.25 4.18
C LEU A 118 10.29 -2.55 4.90
N SER A 119 10.01 -1.44 5.61
CA SER A 119 11.02 -0.76 6.42
C SER A 119 11.50 -1.62 7.58
N ALA A 120 10.60 -2.36 8.23
CA ALA A 120 10.95 -3.26 9.31
C ALA A 120 11.78 -4.46 8.82
N CYS A 121 11.37 -5.10 7.73
CA CYS A 121 12.12 -6.18 7.08
C CYS A 121 13.53 -5.73 6.68
N GLN A 122 13.68 -4.50 6.18
CA GLN A 122 14.98 -3.92 5.90
C GLN A 122 15.83 -3.75 7.17
N GLY A 123 15.23 -3.31 8.28
CA GLY A 123 15.89 -3.21 9.57
C GLY A 123 16.46 -4.56 10.02
N TRP A 124 15.62 -5.59 10.03
CA TRP A 124 16.02 -6.96 10.38
C TRP A 124 17.13 -7.50 9.49
N ARG A 125 17.05 -7.26 8.17
CA ARG A 125 18.11 -7.64 7.22
C ARG A 125 19.46 -6.97 7.52
N THR A 126 19.46 -5.80 8.15
CA THR A 126 20.67 -5.09 8.58
C THR A 126 21.01 -5.27 10.07
N GLY A 127 20.30 -6.15 10.78
CA GLY A 127 20.50 -6.40 12.21
C GLY A 127 20.10 -5.23 13.12
N THR A 128 19.20 -4.35 12.67
CA THR A 128 18.70 -3.21 13.46
C THR A 128 17.19 -3.35 13.69
N ALA A 129 16.78 -3.40 14.96
CA ALA A 129 15.36 -3.49 15.29
C ALA A 129 14.59 -2.22 14.85
N PRO A 130 13.29 -2.31 14.49
CA PRO A 130 12.51 -1.18 13.99
C PRO A 130 12.40 0.03 14.94
N TRP A 131 12.46 -0.21 16.25
CA TRP A 131 12.44 0.81 17.30
C TRP A 131 13.83 1.37 17.63
N GLN A 132 14.87 0.97 16.91
CA GLN A 132 16.24 1.46 17.06
C GLN A 132 16.69 2.28 15.83
N GLY A 133 17.72 3.11 16.01
CA GLY A 133 18.33 3.91 14.96
C GLY A 133 17.78 5.34 14.85
N PRO A 134 17.77 5.96 13.66
CA PRO A 134 17.44 7.38 13.52
C PRO A 134 16.03 7.73 14.00
N ARG A 135 15.91 8.82 14.78
CA ARG A 135 14.65 9.26 15.41
C ARG A 135 13.46 9.34 14.44
N ALA A 136 13.67 9.81 13.21
CA ALA A 136 12.63 9.90 12.19
C ALA A 136 12.07 8.52 11.78
N ARG A 137 12.93 7.50 11.67
CA ARG A 137 12.52 6.13 11.32
C ARG A 137 11.77 5.49 12.48
N VAL A 138 12.30 5.62 13.70
CA VAL A 138 11.67 5.12 14.93
C VAL A 138 10.27 5.73 15.11
N ARG A 139 10.14 7.05 14.92
CA ARG A 139 8.83 7.73 14.96
C ARG A 139 7.88 7.23 13.88
N SER A 140 8.37 6.98 12.65
CA SER A 140 7.53 6.40 11.59
C SER A 140 7.05 4.97 11.93
N TYR A 141 7.87 4.17 12.62
CA TYR A 141 7.52 2.83 13.07
C TYR A 141 6.44 2.86 14.17
N PHE A 142 6.57 3.75 15.15
CA PHE A 142 5.55 3.92 16.20
C PHE A 142 4.25 4.57 15.70
N ASN A 143 4.29 5.26 14.56
CA ASN A 143 3.10 5.76 13.87
C ASN A 143 2.44 4.74 12.92
N ALA A 144 3.00 3.54 12.77
CA ALA A 144 2.46 2.51 11.87
C ALA A 144 1.26 1.78 12.48
N GLY A 145 0.06 2.38 12.39
CA GLY A 145 -1.22 1.86 12.92
C GLY A 145 -2.02 0.94 12.01
N ALA A 146 -1.46 0.52 10.87
CA ALA A 146 -2.15 -0.27 9.86
C ALA A 146 -2.40 -1.73 10.30
N ASN A 147 -3.25 -2.43 9.57
CA ASN A 147 -3.69 -3.82 9.77
C ASN A 147 -2.65 -4.89 9.39
N GLY A 148 -1.45 -4.50 8.99
CA GLY A 148 -0.41 -5.43 8.52
C GLY A 148 -0.01 -6.51 9.52
N VAL A 149 -0.25 -6.31 10.83
CA VAL A 149 -0.11 -7.37 11.85
C VAL A 149 -1.33 -8.30 11.85
N ALA A 150 -2.53 -7.75 11.83
CA ALA A 150 -3.77 -8.51 11.93
C ALA A 150 -3.95 -9.50 10.77
N MET A 151 -3.57 -9.09 9.55
CA MET A 151 -3.72 -9.91 8.34
C MET A 151 -2.95 -11.24 8.37
N ARG A 152 -1.90 -11.36 9.20
CA ARG A 152 -0.98 -12.52 9.21
C ARG A 152 -0.98 -13.36 10.48
N ILE A 153 -1.67 -12.94 11.54
CA ILE A 153 -1.44 -13.47 12.89
C ILE A 153 -2.22 -14.75 13.23
N ALA A 154 -3.15 -15.16 12.37
CA ALA A 154 -4.01 -16.32 12.59
C ALA A 154 -3.28 -17.64 12.97
N PRO A 155 -2.06 -17.95 12.49
CA PRO A 155 -1.35 -19.18 12.85
C PRO A 155 -1.01 -19.27 14.35
N HIS A 156 -0.84 -18.14 15.04
CA HIS A 156 -0.66 -18.13 16.49
C HIS A 156 -1.88 -18.65 17.23
N ALA A 157 -3.08 -18.36 16.74
CA ALA A 157 -4.32 -18.84 17.35
C ALA A 157 -4.49 -20.36 17.22
N VAL A 158 -3.96 -20.96 16.14
CA VAL A 158 -3.96 -22.41 15.94
C VAL A 158 -2.96 -23.09 16.89
N THR A 159 -1.74 -22.57 16.97
CA THR A 159 -0.67 -23.16 17.80
C THR A 159 -0.87 -23.02 19.30
N THR A 160 -1.72 -22.08 19.73
CA THR A 160 -2.09 -21.86 21.15
C THR A 160 -3.55 -22.26 21.43
N LEU A 161 -4.17 -23.02 20.52
CA LEU A 161 -5.60 -23.34 20.58
C LEU A 161 -5.97 -24.10 21.86
N THR A 162 -5.10 -25.04 22.26
CA THR A 162 -5.27 -25.91 23.42
C THR A 162 -4.94 -25.24 24.75
N ASP A 163 -4.32 -24.07 24.74
CA ASP A 163 -3.99 -23.35 25.97
C ASP A 163 -5.29 -23.03 26.74
N PRO A 164 -5.29 -23.11 28.08
CA PRO A 164 -6.50 -22.86 28.86
C PRO A 164 -6.95 -21.39 28.77
N THR A 165 -6.01 -20.46 28.91
CA THR A 165 -6.23 -19.00 28.81
C THR A 165 -5.69 -18.48 27.48
N PRO A 166 -6.13 -17.30 27.00
CA PRO A 166 -5.60 -16.71 25.78
C PRO A 166 -4.27 -15.95 25.99
N ASP A 167 -3.68 -15.97 27.18
CA ASP A 167 -2.60 -15.05 27.53
C ASP A 167 -1.33 -15.29 26.69
N ARG A 168 -0.99 -16.56 26.44
CA ARG A 168 0.12 -16.92 25.53
C ARG A 168 -0.15 -16.50 24.09
N LEU A 169 -1.41 -16.59 23.63
CA LEU A 169 -1.79 -16.08 22.31
C LEU A 169 -1.55 -14.57 22.22
N ILE A 170 -2.04 -13.81 23.20
CA ILE A 170 -1.88 -12.35 23.24
C ILE A 170 -0.40 -11.97 23.26
N SER A 171 0.38 -12.63 24.12
CA SER A 171 1.83 -12.42 24.21
C SER A 171 2.53 -12.66 22.87
N ARG A 172 2.24 -13.79 22.19
CA ARG A 172 2.82 -14.09 20.86
C ARG A 172 2.40 -13.06 19.80
N VAL A 173 1.13 -12.67 19.78
CA VAL A 173 0.59 -11.68 18.83
C VAL A 173 1.27 -10.32 19.00
N VAL A 174 1.42 -9.85 20.24
CA VAL A 174 2.09 -8.57 20.52
C VAL A 174 3.57 -8.67 20.14
N ALA A 175 4.25 -9.76 20.53
CA ALA A 175 5.66 -9.99 20.22
C ALA A 175 5.94 -10.04 18.70
N ASP A 176 5.09 -10.70 17.91
CA ASP A 176 5.15 -10.70 16.43
C ASP A 176 4.90 -9.28 15.89
N GLY A 177 3.81 -8.65 16.36
CA GLY A 177 3.36 -7.36 15.84
C GLY A 177 4.42 -6.28 15.92
N VAL A 178 5.08 -6.16 17.08
CA VAL A 178 6.15 -5.17 17.29
C VAL A 178 7.38 -5.40 16.41
N ARG A 179 7.51 -6.56 15.74
CA ARG A 179 8.58 -6.75 14.74
C ARG A 179 8.35 -5.96 13.46
N THR A 180 7.15 -5.39 13.28
CA THR A 180 6.80 -4.64 12.07
C THR A 180 6.05 -3.33 12.31
N HIS A 181 5.22 -3.26 13.36
CA HIS A 181 4.36 -2.11 13.65
C HIS A 181 4.45 -1.75 15.13
N GLY A 182 4.72 -0.47 15.42
CA GLY A 182 4.87 0.00 16.80
C GLY A 182 3.61 0.61 17.41
N HIS A 183 2.57 0.81 16.61
CA HIS A 183 1.40 1.56 17.03
C HIS A 183 0.36 0.65 17.72
N PRO A 184 -0.22 1.06 18.87
CA PRO A 184 -1.21 0.28 19.60
C PRO A 184 -2.41 -0.21 18.76
N ARG A 185 -2.96 0.62 17.85
CA ARG A 185 -4.02 0.20 16.91
C ARG A 185 -3.66 -1.03 16.06
N ALA A 186 -2.42 -1.15 15.61
CA ALA A 186 -1.98 -2.31 14.82
C ALA A 186 -1.93 -3.57 15.71
N LEU A 187 -1.35 -3.43 16.90
CA LEU A 187 -1.15 -4.52 17.85
C LEU A 187 -2.47 -5.01 18.45
N LEU A 188 -3.28 -4.10 18.99
CA LEU A 188 -4.55 -4.43 19.65
C LEU A 188 -5.58 -4.97 18.66
N GLY A 189 -5.63 -4.41 17.44
CA GLY A 189 -6.45 -4.97 16.35
C GLY A 189 -6.07 -6.41 16.01
N ALA A 190 -4.76 -6.70 15.94
CA ALA A 190 -4.28 -8.07 15.73
C ALA A 190 -4.62 -9.00 16.90
N VAL A 191 -4.51 -8.52 18.15
CA VAL A 191 -4.91 -9.28 19.34
C VAL A 191 -6.38 -9.67 19.26
N VAL A 192 -7.28 -8.70 19.02
CA VAL A 192 -8.72 -8.97 18.92
C VAL A 192 -9.02 -9.95 17.80
N TYR A 193 -8.41 -9.77 16.62
CA TYR A 193 -8.61 -10.70 15.51
C TYR A 193 -8.10 -12.12 15.84
N ALA A 194 -6.94 -12.26 16.46
CA ALA A 194 -6.42 -13.56 16.88
C ALA A 194 -7.34 -14.24 17.91
N LEU A 195 -7.90 -13.48 18.85
CA LEU A 195 -8.89 -13.98 19.81
C LEU A 195 -10.18 -14.42 19.11
N ALA A 196 -10.64 -13.68 18.10
CA ALA A 196 -11.77 -14.07 17.27
C ALA A 196 -11.52 -15.41 16.55
N VAL A 197 -10.32 -15.59 15.98
CA VAL A 197 -9.91 -16.85 15.34
C VAL A 197 -9.88 -17.99 16.36
N ARG A 198 -9.24 -17.80 17.52
CA ARG A 198 -9.15 -18.82 18.58
C ARG A 198 -10.52 -19.21 19.10
N HIS A 199 -11.38 -18.22 19.37
CA HIS A 199 -12.76 -18.44 19.80
C HIS A 199 -13.53 -19.24 18.76
N THR A 200 -13.48 -18.79 17.51
CA THR A 200 -14.15 -19.47 16.38
C THR A 200 -13.68 -20.90 16.31
N LEU A 201 -12.38 -21.17 16.22
CA LEU A 201 -11.84 -22.53 16.13
C LEU A 201 -12.25 -23.42 17.29
N ARG A 202 -12.42 -22.91 18.52
CA ARG A 202 -12.86 -23.71 19.68
C ARG A 202 -14.36 -23.98 19.72
N GLN A 203 -15.16 -23.25 18.94
CA GLN A 203 -16.62 -23.42 18.95
C GLN A 203 -17.05 -24.86 18.66
N GLN A 204 -18.07 -25.32 19.38
CA GLN A 204 -18.72 -26.62 19.17
C GLN A 204 -20.17 -26.41 18.79
N GLY A 205 -20.66 -27.16 17.81
CA GLY A 205 -22.06 -27.14 17.42
C GLY A 205 -22.47 -25.87 16.66
N THR A 206 -23.75 -25.51 16.78
CA THR A 206 -24.34 -24.39 16.04
C THR A 206 -23.87 -23.06 16.62
N VAL A 207 -23.26 -22.21 15.78
CA VAL A 207 -22.85 -20.86 16.18
C VAL A 207 -24.03 -19.90 16.10
N GLU A 208 -24.27 -19.19 17.19
CA GLU A 208 -25.30 -18.16 17.25
C GLU A 208 -24.94 -16.95 16.40
N TYR A 209 -25.95 -16.28 15.87
CA TYR A 209 -25.77 -15.04 15.14
C TYR A 209 -25.14 -13.98 16.05
N GLY A 210 -24.03 -13.36 15.62
CA GLY A 210 -23.31 -12.36 16.42
C GLY A 210 -22.24 -12.91 17.36
N ASP A 211 -22.13 -14.23 17.54
CA ASP A 211 -21.29 -14.88 18.56
C ASP A 211 -19.84 -14.36 18.62
N VAL A 212 -19.15 -14.28 17.47
CA VAL A 212 -17.74 -13.87 17.42
C VAL A 212 -17.52 -12.47 18.02
N VAL A 213 -18.41 -11.51 17.72
CA VAL A 213 -18.31 -10.14 18.25
C VAL A 213 -18.58 -10.12 19.74
N LEU A 214 -19.64 -10.81 20.19
CA LEU A 214 -20.04 -10.87 21.59
C LEU A 214 -18.96 -11.52 22.45
N ALA A 215 -18.40 -12.63 21.99
CA ALA A 215 -17.38 -13.38 22.72
C ALA A 215 -16.11 -12.56 22.92
N VAL A 216 -15.59 -11.93 21.86
CA VAL A 216 -14.34 -11.14 21.98
C VAL A 216 -14.57 -9.86 22.77
N ALA A 217 -15.72 -9.19 22.62
CA ALA A 217 -16.06 -8.03 23.45
C ALA A 217 -16.09 -8.38 24.96
N GLY A 218 -16.51 -9.60 25.30
CA GLY A 218 -16.53 -10.11 26.69
C GLY A 218 -15.16 -10.45 27.28
N MET A 219 -14.09 -10.53 26.49
CA MET A 219 -12.75 -10.89 26.99
C MET A 219 -12.04 -9.68 27.60
N ALA A 220 -11.73 -9.71 28.90
CA ALA A 220 -11.03 -8.60 29.56
C ALA A 220 -9.54 -8.52 29.16
N GLN A 221 -8.92 -9.63 28.76
CA GLN A 221 -7.47 -9.78 28.60
C GLN A 221 -6.88 -8.85 27.53
N TRP A 222 -7.59 -8.59 26.43
CA TRP A 222 -7.08 -7.68 25.39
C TRP A 222 -7.09 -6.20 25.81
N ARG A 223 -7.83 -5.86 26.88
CA ARG A 223 -7.84 -4.51 27.47
C ARG A 223 -6.65 -4.30 28.41
N ASP A 224 -6.03 -5.37 28.91
CA ASP A 224 -4.99 -5.29 29.93
C ASP A 224 -3.64 -4.84 29.33
N PRO A 225 -3.16 -3.62 29.66
CA PRO A 225 -1.87 -3.15 29.19
C PRO A 225 -0.69 -3.92 29.78
N ALA A 226 -0.84 -4.55 30.95
CA ALA A 226 0.24 -5.30 31.58
C ALA A 226 0.61 -6.54 30.75
N LEU A 227 -0.39 -7.23 30.20
CA LEU A 227 -0.17 -8.38 29.32
C LEU A 227 0.53 -7.97 28.02
N ALA A 228 0.19 -6.81 27.46
CA ALA A 228 0.88 -6.27 26.28
C ALA A 228 2.32 -5.83 26.61
N LEU A 229 2.52 -5.13 27.72
CA LEU A 229 3.85 -4.70 28.19
C LEU A 229 4.79 -5.87 28.46
N ALA A 230 4.29 -6.96 29.04
CA ALA A 230 5.09 -8.16 29.29
C ALA A 230 5.60 -8.84 28.01
N ALA A 231 4.98 -8.55 26.86
CA ALA A 231 5.32 -9.16 25.57
C ALA A 231 6.26 -8.30 24.70
N VAL A 232 6.45 -7.02 25.03
CA VAL A 232 7.38 -6.16 24.27
C VAL A 232 8.82 -6.37 24.75
N PRO A 233 9.84 -6.21 23.88
CA PRO A 233 11.24 -6.31 24.26
C PRO A 233 11.65 -5.24 25.27
N GLU A 234 12.74 -5.49 25.97
CA GLU A 234 13.42 -4.51 26.79
C GLU A 234 13.77 -3.23 25.99
N GLY A 235 13.57 -2.07 26.59
CA GLY A 235 13.82 -0.76 25.98
C GLY A 235 12.77 -0.32 24.96
N TRP A 236 11.82 -1.18 24.59
CA TRP A 236 10.81 -0.86 23.58
C TRP A 236 9.79 0.16 24.09
N ALA A 237 9.31 -0.01 25.33
CA ALA A 237 8.28 0.85 25.92
C ALA A 237 8.81 2.26 26.22
N GLU A 238 10.09 2.35 26.59
CA GLU A 238 10.82 3.59 26.74
C GLU A 238 10.96 4.30 25.39
N ALA A 239 11.41 3.58 24.35
CA ALA A 239 11.51 4.11 23.00
C ALA A 239 10.15 4.58 22.44
N PHE A 240 9.06 3.87 22.78
CA PHE A 240 7.70 4.28 22.45
C PHE A 240 7.37 5.63 23.12
N SER A 241 7.61 5.71 24.43
CA SER A 241 7.30 6.90 25.24
C SER A 241 8.07 8.12 24.74
N ASP A 242 9.35 7.97 24.39
CA ASP A 242 10.20 9.02 23.84
C ASP A 242 9.78 9.49 22.43
N ALA A 243 9.20 8.59 21.63
CA ALA A 243 8.82 8.87 20.25
C ALA A 243 7.39 9.43 20.11
N CYS A 244 6.49 9.02 21.02
CA CYS A 244 5.07 9.34 20.99
C CYS A 244 4.65 10.36 22.05
N ASP A 245 5.55 10.76 22.95
CA ASP A 245 5.30 11.70 24.05
C ASP A 245 4.14 11.23 24.97
N VAL A 246 3.94 9.91 25.09
CA VAL A 246 2.92 9.28 25.93
C VAL A 246 3.36 7.87 26.35
N PRO A 247 3.13 7.44 27.62
CA PRO A 247 3.39 6.08 28.04
C PRO A 247 2.60 5.03 27.24
N PHE A 248 3.21 3.86 26.99
CA PHE A 248 2.59 2.81 26.19
C PHE A 248 1.30 2.25 26.81
N ASP A 249 1.26 2.05 28.12
CA ASP A 249 0.06 1.59 28.84
C ASP A 249 -1.14 2.53 28.68
N THR A 250 -0.87 3.84 28.70
CA THR A 250 -1.85 4.90 28.48
C THR A 250 -2.37 4.86 27.05
N ALA A 251 -1.46 4.73 26.07
CA ALA A 251 -1.83 4.62 24.66
C ALA A 251 -2.59 3.32 24.34
N TRP A 252 -2.21 2.20 24.97
CA TRP A 252 -2.92 0.93 24.89
C TRP A 252 -4.34 1.05 25.45
N THR A 253 -4.48 1.63 26.65
CA THR A 253 -5.79 1.85 27.29
C THR A 253 -6.71 2.72 26.44
N ALA A 254 -6.18 3.81 25.84
CA ALA A 254 -6.95 4.65 24.93
C ALA A 254 -7.39 3.88 23.67
N THR A 255 -6.51 3.06 23.11
CA THR A 255 -6.81 2.22 21.94
C THR A 255 -7.82 1.12 22.29
N ALA A 256 -7.76 0.56 23.50
CA ALA A 256 -8.72 -0.44 23.96
C ALA A 256 -10.13 0.13 24.03
N ARG A 257 -10.28 1.37 24.51
CA ARG A 257 -11.57 2.09 24.50
C ARG A 257 -12.08 2.37 23.08
N GLU A 258 -11.18 2.74 22.16
CA GLU A 258 -11.54 2.89 20.74
C GLU A 258 -12.06 1.57 20.16
N MET A 259 -11.36 0.47 20.43
CA MET A 259 -11.75 -0.85 19.96
C MET A 259 -13.08 -1.32 20.57
N GLU A 260 -13.32 -1.04 21.85
CA GLU A 260 -14.59 -1.32 22.51
C GLU A 260 -15.76 -0.60 21.83
N ALA A 261 -15.60 0.69 21.51
CA ALA A 261 -16.61 1.45 20.78
C ALA A 261 -16.89 0.89 19.37
N LEU A 262 -15.85 0.37 18.69
CA LEU A 262 -16.02 -0.31 17.40
C LEU A 262 -16.80 -1.62 17.53
N LEU A 263 -16.47 -2.45 18.53
CA LEU A 263 -17.21 -3.69 18.81
C LEU A 263 -18.66 -3.41 19.22
N ASP A 264 -18.91 -2.34 19.99
CA ASP A 264 -20.25 -1.89 20.35
C ASP A 264 -21.05 -1.45 19.14
N THR A 265 -20.42 -0.74 18.19
CA THR A 265 -21.04 -0.37 16.92
C THR A 265 -21.44 -1.62 16.11
N ALA A 266 -20.56 -2.61 16.04
CA ALA A 266 -20.83 -3.88 15.38
C ALA A 266 -22.00 -4.62 16.07
N ARG A 267 -21.97 -4.72 17.40
CA ARG A 267 -23.02 -5.36 18.21
C ARG A 267 -24.38 -4.70 18.01
N ALA A 268 -24.46 -3.38 18.15
CA ALA A 268 -25.71 -2.64 17.97
C ALA A 268 -26.31 -2.82 16.57
N SER A 269 -25.46 -3.03 15.55
CA SER A 269 -25.94 -3.36 14.22
C SER A 269 -26.45 -4.81 14.11
N LEU A 270 -25.73 -5.76 14.69
CA LEU A 270 -26.14 -7.17 14.75
C LEU A 270 -27.48 -7.33 15.49
N ASP A 271 -27.73 -6.60 16.57
CA ASP A 271 -29.00 -6.65 17.31
C ASP A 271 -30.23 -6.29 16.46
N ARG A 272 -30.03 -5.55 15.35
CA ARG A 272 -31.09 -5.22 14.38
C ARG A 272 -31.36 -6.34 13.37
N ALA A 273 -30.53 -7.39 13.36
CA ALA A 273 -30.63 -8.59 12.52
C ALA A 273 -30.94 -8.28 11.04
N ALA A 274 -32.16 -8.58 10.57
CA ALA A 274 -32.57 -8.36 9.19
C ALA A 274 -32.60 -6.87 8.78
N LEU A 275 -32.71 -5.95 9.74
CA LEU A 275 -32.70 -4.50 9.54
C LEU A 275 -31.29 -3.89 9.60
N ALA A 276 -30.25 -4.73 9.74
CA ALA A 276 -28.87 -4.25 9.74
C ALA A 276 -28.48 -3.73 8.34
N ASP A 277 -27.97 -2.50 8.31
CA ASP A 277 -27.38 -1.87 7.13
C ASP A 277 -25.86 -2.06 7.16
N ASP A 278 -25.36 -3.05 6.42
CA ASP A 278 -23.93 -3.38 6.41
C ASP A 278 -23.08 -2.19 5.89
N PRO A 279 -23.41 -1.52 4.76
CA PRO A 279 -22.69 -0.32 4.33
C PRO A 279 -22.60 0.78 5.40
N GLN A 280 -23.72 1.10 6.05
CA GLN A 280 -23.72 2.13 7.11
C GLN A 280 -22.89 1.70 8.32
N THR A 281 -22.95 0.42 8.68
CA THR A 281 -22.16 -0.12 9.79
C THR A 281 -20.67 -0.08 9.49
N LEU A 282 -20.26 -0.52 8.30
CA LEU A 282 -18.86 -0.49 7.86
C LEU A 282 -18.34 0.96 7.77
N ALA A 283 -19.19 1.91 7.38
CA ALA A 283 -18.86 3.33 7.43
C ALA A 283 -18.64 3.82 8.88
N ALA A 284 -19.53 3.45 9.80
CA ALA A 284 -19.40 3.81 11.22
C ALA A 284 -18.17 3.16 11.88
N LEU A 285 -17.77 1.97 11.44
CA LEU A 285 -16.53 1.33 11.86
C LEU A 285 -15.27 2.02 11.31
N GLY A 286 -15.41 2.86 10.27
CA GLY A 286 -14.31 3.62 9.67
C GLY A 286 -13.69 2.98 8.42
N CYS A 287 -14.33 1.99 7.80
CA CYS A 287 -13.79 1.29 6.62
C CYS A 287 -13.61 2.19 5.38
N PHE A 288 -14.28 3.34 5.35
CA PHE A 288 -14.21 4.32 4.24
C PHE A 288 -13.54 5.63 4.63
N ASP A 289 -13.09 5.74 5.87
CA ASP A 289 -12.44 6.94 6.38
C ASP A 289 -10.99 6.98 5.87
N LYS A 290 -10.61 8.05 5.17
CA LYS A 290 -9.26 8.18 4.58
C LYS A 290 -8.11 8.08 5.60
N ASP A 291 -8.35 8.43 6.86
CA ASP A 291 -7.35 8.50 7.93
C ASP A 291 -7.37 7.25 8.82
N ARG A 292 -8.44 6.44 8.74
CA ARG A 292 -8.63 5.23 9.56
C ARG A 292 -8.77 3.94 8.75
N ASN A 293 -9.07 4.00 7.47
CA ASN A 293 -9.16 2.84 6.59
C ASN A 293 -7.80 2.12 6.55
N GLY A 294 -7.86 0.79 6.69
CA GLY A 294 -6.68 -0.06 6.86
C GLY A 294 -6.04 0.00 8.25
N ALA A 295 -6.63 0.69 9.23
CA ALA A 295 -6.15 0.59 10.62
C ALA A 295 -6.43 -0.80 11.20
N GLY A 296 -5.55 -1.29 12.08
CA GLY A 296 -5.67 -2.63 12.67
C GLY A 296 -6.98 -2.85 13.42
N THR A 297 -7.37 -1.91 14.28
CA THR A 297 -8.63 -1.96 15.06
C THR A 297 -9.87 -1.94 14.17
N VAL A 298 -9.90 -1.05 13.17
CA VAL A 298 -11.01 -0.92 12.20
C VAL A 298 -11.19 -2.20 11.42
N THR A 299 -10.11 -2.74 10.84
CA THR A 299 -10.16 -3.93 9.99
C THR A 299 -10.55 -5.17 10.81
N ALA A 300 -10.02 -5.31 12.02
CA ALA A 300 -10.38 -6.41 12.93
C ALA A 300 -11.86 -6.37 13.33
N ALA A 301 -12.37 -5.20 13.72
CA ALA A 301 -13.79 -5.03 14.07
C ALA A 301 -14.71 -5.32 12.88
N ALA A 302 -14.37 -4.82 11.69
CA ALA A 302 -15.12 -5.02 10.46
C ALA A 302 -15.13 -6.49 10.02
N ALA A 303 -13.99 -7.18 10.10
CA ALA A 303 -13.90 -8.61 9.79
C ALA A 303 -14.75 -9.45 10.76
N CYS A 304 -14.68 -9.16 12.07
CA CYS A 304 -15.51 -9.83 13.07
C CYS A 304 -17.01 -9.58 12.81
N TYR A 305 -17.38 -8.34 12.49
CA TYR A 305 -18.76 -7.98 12.15
C TYR A 305 -19.25 -8.74 10.92
N LEU A 306 -18.51 -8.73 9.81
CA LEU A 306 -18.91 -9.39 8.56
C LEU A 306 -18.99 -10.92 8.73
N ALA A 307 -18.04 -11.52 9.44
CA ALA A 307 -18.07 -12.95 9.72
C ALA A 307 -19.28 -13.33 10.59
N ALA A 308 -19.55 -12.56 11.65
CA ALA A 308 -20.70 -12.78 12.52
C ALA A 308 -22.04 -12.55 11.78
N ARG A 309 -22.10 -11.53 10.92
CA ARG A 309 -23.25 -11.19 10.09
C ARG A 309 -23.58 -12.27 9.05
N ALA A 310 -22.55 -12.95 8.55
CA ALA A 310 -22.62 -13.93 7.48
C ALA A 310 -22.42 -15.38 7.96
N SER A 311 -22.49 -15.66 9.27
CA SER A 311 -22.23 -16.98 9.85
C SER A 311 -23.13 -18.12 9.32
N VAL A 312 -24.26 -17.80 8.69
CA VAL A 312 -25.15 -18.80 8.06
C VAL A 312 -24.94 -18.87 6.54
N ARG A 313 -24.34 -17.83 5.93
CA ARG A 313 -24.12 -17.70 4.48
C ARG A 313 -22.71 -17.14 4.22
N PRO A 314 -21.66 -17.95 4.43
CA PRO A 314 -20.27 -17.47 4.41
C PRO A 314 -19.86 -16.83 3.07
N SER A 315 -20.38 -17.35 1.95
CA SER A 315 -20.17 -16.77 0.62
C SER A 315 -20.58 -15.30 0.52
N MET A 316 -21.67 -14.90 1.20
CA MET A 316 -22.14 -13.52 1.21
C MET A 316 -21.18 -12.61 2.00
N GLY A 317 -20.62 -13.10 3.10
CA GLY A 317 -19.64 -12.34 3.90
C GLY A 317 -18.36 -12.08 3.11
N LEU A 318 -17.83 -13.11 2.45
CA LEU A 318 -16.68 -12.99 1.57
C LEU A 318 -16.93 -12.01 0.41
N LEU A 319 -18.04 -12.13 -0.31
CA LEU A 319 -18.37 -11.22 -1.41
C LEU A 319 -18.54 -9.78 -0.94
N ARG A 320 -19.18 -9.55 0.21
CA ARG A 320 -19.33 -8.21 0.78
C ARG A 320 -17.99 -7.60 1.13
N ALA A 321 -17.07 -8.36 1.70
CA ALA A 321 -15.74 -7.89 2.04
C ALA A 321 -14.88 -7.61 0.79
N ALA A 322 -14.83 -8.56 -0.15
CA ALA A 322 -13.93 -8.50 -1.31
C ALA A 322 -14.32 -7.43 -2.34
N PHE A 323 -15.61 -7.08 -2.42
CA PHE A 323 -16.13 -6.10 -3.39
C PHE A 323 -16.59 -4.80 -2.72
N LEU A 324 -16.08 -4.52 -1.51
CA LEU A 324 -16.44 -3.33 -0.76
C LEU A 324 -15.76 -2.07 -1.34
N ASP A 325 -16.55 -1.21 -1.98
CA ASP A 325 -16.01 -0.01 -2.63
C ASP A 325 -15.26 0.90 -1.65
N ARG A 326 -14.07 1.35 -2.05
CA ARG A 326 -13.19 2.27 -1.30
C ARG A 326 -12.67 1.75 0.06
N ALA A 327 -12.75 0.46 0.31
CA ALA A 327 -12.15 -0.18 1.48
C ALA A 327 -10.83 -0.88 1.15
N ASP A 328 -10.13 -1.30 2.20
CA ASP A 328 -8.97 -2.21 2.15
C ASP A 328 -9.46 -3.66 1.94
N THR A 329 -9.78 -3.99 0.70
CA THR A 329 -10.65 -5.13 0.36
C THR A 329 -9.95 -6.49 0.40
N ASP A 330 -8.66 -6.59 0.06
CA ASP A 330 -7.89 -7.82 0.26
C ASP A 330 -7.82 -8.19 1.73
N THR A 331 -7.38 -7.28 2.59
CA THR A 331 -7.22 -7.58 4.01
C THR A 331 -8.54 -7.85 4.71
N LEU A 332 -9.56 -7.04 4.44
CA LEU A 332 -10.87 -7.26 5.01
C LEU A 332 -11.47 -8.59 4.55
N ALA A 333 -11.32 -8.96 3.27
CA ALA A 333 -11.82 -10.22 2.73
C ALA A 333 -11.05 -11.42 3.26
N SER A 334 -9.73 -11.33 3.31
CA SER A 334 -8.83 -12.33 3.90
C SER A 334 -9.25 -12.64 5.33
N MET A 335 -9.32 -11.62 6.18
CA MET A 335 -9.67 -11.79 7.60
C MET A 335 -11.10 -12.30 7.81
N THR A 336 -12.06 -11.79 7.03
CA THR A 336 -13.46 -12.23 7.10
C THR A 336 -13.61 -13.69 6.69
N ALA A 337 -13.03 -14.07 5.55
CA ALA A 337 -13.12 -15.43 5.02
C ALA A 337 -12.31 -16.42 5.84
N ALA A 338 -11.23 -16.00 6.48
CA ALA A 338 -10.49 -16.80 7.46
C ALA A 338 -11.38 -17.18 8.66
N LEU A 339 -12.12 -16.23 9.24
CA LEU A 339 -13.08 -16.52 10.32
C LEU A 339 -14.20 -17.45 9.85
N LEU A 340 -14.78 -17.19 8.67
CA LEU A 340 -15.84 -18.02 8.11
C LEU A 340 -15.34 -19.43 7.76
N GLY A 341 -14.11 -19.56 7.28
CA GLY A 341 -13.46 -20.84 7.02
C GLY A 341 -13.08 -21.58 8.31
N ALA A 342 -12.61 -20.86 9.33
CA ALA A 342 -12.43 -21.41 10.67
C ALA A 342 -13.75 -21.90 11.27
N LEU A 343 -14.90 -21.34 10.86
CA LEU A 343 -16.21 -21.79 11.29
C LEU A 343 -16.72 -23.00 10.50
N HIS A 344 -16.66 -22.94 9.17
CA HIS A 344 -17.35 -23.89 8.28
C HIS A 344 -16.43 -24.90 7.58
N GLY A 345 -15.12 -24.82 7.77
CA GLY A 345 -14.15 -25.56 6.96
C GLY A 345 -14.12 -25.06 5.51
N THR A 346 -13.79 -25.96 4.58
CA THR A 346 -13.51 -25.61 3.18
C THR A 346 -14.67 -25.78 2.21
N ASP A 347 -15.75 -26.47 2.60
CA ASP A 347 -16.80 -26.92 1.67
C ASP A 347 -17.45 -25.77 0.89
N TRP A 348 -17.71 -24.64 1.55
CA TRP A 348 -18.36 -23.47 0.95
C TRP A 348 -17.49 -22.70 -0.06
N ILE A 349 -16.17 -22.94 -0.07
CA ILE A 349 -15.19 -22.39 -1.03
C ILE A 349 -14.55 -23.47 -1.92
N GLY A 350 -15.09 -24.69 -1.93
CA GLY A 350 -14.45 -25.87 -2.54
C GLY A 350 -13.92 -25.70 -3.98
N PRO A 351 -14.61 -25.02 -4.91
CA PRO A 351 -14.05 -24.74 -6.23
C PRO A 351 -12.82 -23.82 -6.18
N LEU A 352 -12.89 -22.75 -5.37
CA LEU A 352 -11.84 -21.74 -5.26
C LEU A 352 -10.56 -22.30 -4.58
N THR A 353 -10.68 -23.30 -3.70
CA THR A 353 -9.49 -23.92 -3.07
C THR A 353 -8.60 -24.65 -4.07
N ARG A 354 -9.12 -25.04 -5.24
CA ARG A 354 -8.35 -25.68 -6.32
C ARG A 354 -7.71 -24.67 -7.26
N GLU A 355 -8.25 -23.46 -7.31
CA GLU A 355 -7.84 -22.40 -8.23
C GLU A 355 -6.91 -21.37 -7.58
N VAL A 356 -6.99 -21.21 -6.25
CA VAL A 356 -6.10 -20.31 -5.51
C VAL A 356 -4.66 -20.79 -5.59
N GLN A 357 -3.73 -19.84 -5.69
CA GLN A 357 -2.30 -20.09 -5.73
C GLN A 357 -1.86 -20.95 -4.53
N ASP A 358 -0.96 -21.90 -4.80
CA ASP A 358 -0.33 -22.77 -3.80
C ASP A 358 -1.32 -23.59 -2.95
N GLY A 359 -2.48 -23.97 -3.49
CA GLY A 359 -3.51 -24.72 -2.75
C GLY A 359 -3.00 -26.00 -2.06
N ALA A 360 -2.10 -26.76 -2.70
CA ALA A 360 -1.48 -27.93 -2.08
C ALA A 360 -0.58 -27.57 -0.89
N TYR A 361 0.17 -26.45 -0.97
CA TYR A 361 1.00 -25.96 0.11
C TYR A 361 0.15 -25.45 1.28
N LEU A 362 -0.90 -24.66 1.01
CA LEU A 362 -1.87 -24.22 2.02
C LEU A 362 -2.47 -25.39 2.81
N ALA A 363 -2.85 -26.47 2.11
CA ALA A 363 -3.37 -27.68 2.74
C ALA A 363 -2.35 -28.39 3.63
N GLN A 364 -1.07 -28.42 3.23
CA GLN A 364 0.03 -28.99 4.01
C GLN A 364 0.37 -28.12 5.23
N THR A 365 0.46 -26.79 5.06
CA THR A 365 0.68 -25.85 6.17
C THR A 365 -0.44 -25.94 7.20
N ALA A 366 -1.70 -26.02 6.78
CA ALA A 366 -2.83 -26.21 7.69
C ALA A 366 -2.72 -27.53 8.46
N ALA A 367 -2.30 -28.62 7.81
CA ALA A 367 -2.10 -29.91 8.46
C ALA A 367 -0.95 -29.86 9.48
N ALA A 368 0.15 -29.20 9.15
CA ALA A 368 1.28 -29.03 10.06
C ALA A 368 0.89 -28.19 11.29
N LEU A 369 0.17 -27.07 11.11
CA LEU A 369 -0.30 -26.23 12.20
C LEU A 369 -1.31 -26.91 13.11
N ALA A 370 -2.17 -27.77 12.56
CA ALA A 370 -3.15 -28.54 13.34
C ALA A 370 -2.52 -29.74 14.07
N GLY A 371 -1.29 -30.11 13.72
CA GLY A 371 -0.53 -31.18 14.35
C GLY A 371 0.29 -30.71 15.55
N PRO A 372 0.97 -31.64 16.25
CA PRO A 372 1.91 -31.29 17.30
C PRO A 372 3.10 -30.52 16.73
N LEU A 373 3.51 -29.47 17.44
CA LEU A 373 4.73 -28.71 17.12
C LEU A 373 5.98 -29.53 17.48
N PRO A 374 7.10 -29.32 16.78
CA PRO A 374 8.37 -29.96 17.13
C PRO A 374 8.86 -29.50 18.51
N GLU A 375 9.57 -30.38 19.20
CA GLU A 375 10.26 -30.07 20.46
C GLU A 375 11.31 -28.96 20.24
N PRO A 376 11.55 -28.08 21.23
CA PRO A 376 12.56 -27.03 21.13
C PRO A 376 13.94 -27.56 20.71
N GLY A 377 14.58 -26.90 19.75
CA GLY A 377 15.90 -27.32 19.22
C GLY A 377 15.91 -28.46 18.21
N ALA A 378 14.75 -29.07 17.87
CA ALA A 378 14.67 -30.11 16.83
C ALA A 378 14.66 -29.55 15.39
N ALA A 379 14.47 -28.25 15.22
CA ALA A 379 14.42 -27.61 13.90
C ALA A 379 15.82 -27.46 13.28
N GLY A 380 16.16 -28.34 12.33
CA GLY A 380 17.43 -28.30 11.61
C GLY A 380 17.35 -27.63 10.23
N LYS A 381 18.11 -26.54 10.05
CA LYS A 381 19.25 -26.35 9.13
C LYS A 381 19.50 -24.85 8.96
N ALA A 382 20.75 -24.44 9.14
CA ALA A 382 21.19 -23.07 8.93
C ALA A 382 20.82 -22.57 7.51
N PRO A 383 20.38 -21.30 7.39
CA PRO A 383 20.15 -20.66 6.10
C PRO A 383 21.46 -20.54 5.31
N SER A 384 21.33 -20.13 4.05
CA SER A 384 22.49 -19.69 3.27
C SER A 384 23.13 -18.47 3.92
N GLU A 385 24.46 -18.50 4.17
CA GLU A 385 25.24 -17.34 4.63
C GLU A 385 25.21 -16.16 3.63
N ALA A 386 24.79 -16.40 2.38
CA ALA A 386 24.75 -15.38 1.35
C ALA A 386 23.63 -14.36 1.62
N SER A 387 24.00 -13.07 1.57
CA SER A 387 23.04 -11.98 1.63
C SER A 387 21.99 -12.07 0.51
N SER A 388 20.79 -11.51 0.72
CA SER A 388 19.73 -11.48 -0.31
C SER A 388 20.20 -10.86 -1.63
N ALA A 389 21.11 -9.88 -1.58
CA ALA A 389 21.67 -9.23 -2.76
C ALA A 389 22.62 -10.17 -3.53
N THR A 390 23.49 -10.88 -2.81
CA THR A 390 24.39 -11.89 -3.38
C THR A 390 23.60 -13.03 -4.02
N TRP A 391 22.56 -13.51 -3.34
CA TRP A 391 21.69 -14.56 -3.85
C TRP A 391 20.93 -14.14 -5.12
N LEU A 392 20.35 -12.93 -5.15
CA LEU A 392 19.67 -12.41 -6.34
C LEU A 392 20.66 -12.14 -7.50
N GLY A 393 21.91 -11.82 -7.16
CA GLY A 393 23.05 -11.79 -8.07
C GLY A 393 23.20 -13.11 -8.80
N ALA A 394 23.46 -14.17 -8.03
CA ALA A 394 23.67 -15.54 -8.51
C ALA A 394 22.47 -16.09 -9.30
N LEU A 395 21.24 -15.87 -8.83
CA LEU A 395 20.03 -16.31 -9.53
C LEU A 395 19.95 -15.73 -10.95
N ALA A 396 20.29 -14.45 -11.11
CA ALA A 396 20.18 -13.81 -12.41
C ALA A 396 21.31 -14.17 -13.38
N GLU A 397 22.50 -14.45 -12.85
CA GLU A 397 23.68 -14.85 -13.63
C GLU A 397 23.58 -16.31 -14.07
N ASN A 398 23.26 -17.21 -13.15
CA ASN A 398 23.26 -18.65 -13.39
C ASN A 398 21.93 -19.18 -13.93
N GLY A 399 20.86 -18.38 -13.85
CA GLY A 399 19.52 -18.79 -14.29
C GLY A 399 18.80 -19.77 -13.35
N GLY A 400 19.41 -20.11 -12.21
CA GLY A 400 18.87 -21.01 -11.19
C GLY A 400 19.67 -20.97 -9.90
N THR A 401 19.11 -21.54 -8.84
CA THR A 401 19.74 -21.73 -7.52
C THR A 401 19.09 -22.93 -6.84
N ASP A 402 19.86 -23.71 -6.08
CA ASP A 402 19.33 -24.93 -5.44
C ASP A 402 18.48 -24.62 -4.20
N ARG A 403 18.67 -23.44 -3.58
CA ARG A 403 17.99 -23.04 -2.35
C ARG A 403 17.61 -21.57 -2.37
N PHE A 404 16.45 -21.26 -1.81
CA PHE A 404 16.03 -19.89 -1.50
C PHE A 404 16.78 -19.38 -0.25
N VAL A 405 16.75 -18.06 -0.01
CA VAL A 405 17.56 -17.43 1.05
C VAL A 405 17.17 -17.87 2.47
N ASP A 406 15.93 -18.33 2.66
CA ASP A 406 15.45 -18.92 3.91
C ASP A 406 15.87 -20.40 4.08
N GLY A 407 16.63 -20.94 3.13
CA GLY A 407 17.13 -22.31 3.15
C GLY A 407 16.19 -23.34 2.51
N ARG A 408 14.99 -23.00 2.04
CA ARG A 408 14.13 -23.98 1.36
C ARG A 408 14.68 -24.35 -0.02
N ALA A 409 14.55 -25.61 -0.40
CA ALA A 409 15.03 -26.09 -1.69
C ALA A 409 14.14 -25.58 -2.84
N VAL A 410 14.76 -25.29 -3.98
CA VAL A 410 14.08 -24.78 -5.17
C VAL A 410 13.92 -25.92 -6.17
N ALA A 411 12.66 -26.29 -6.45
CA ALA A 411 12.32 -27.35 -7.39
C ALA A 411 12.44 -26.86 -8.84
N GLN A 412 11.98 -25.64 -9.10
CA GLN A 412 11.87 -25.10 -10.44
C GLN A 412 12.08 -23.58 -10.45
N VAL A 413 12.71 -23.08 -11.52
CA VAL A 413 12.83 -21.65 -11.81
C VAL A 413 12.36 -21.39 -13.24
N CYS A 414 11.38 -20.49 -13.40
CA CYS A 414 10.94 -19.97 -14.68
C CYS A 414 11.30 -18.49 -14.81
N LYS A 415 11.80 -18.09 -15.97
CA LYS A 415 12.24 -16.71 -16.23
C LYS A 415 11.33 -16.03 -17.24
N HIS A 416 10.84 -14.85 -16.88
CA HIS A 416 9.98 -14.02 -17.73
C HIS A 416 10.52 -12.59 -17.81
N ARG A 417 10.35 -11.94 -18.96
CA ARG A 417 10.60 -10.50 -19.09
C ARG A 417 9.29 -9.75 -18.87
N LEU A 418 9.30 -8.76 -17.99
CA LEU A 418 8.14 -7.90 -17.74
C LEU A 418 8.18 -6.64 -18.58
N GLU A 419 7.00 -6.10 -18.90
CA GLU A 419 6.88 -4.88 -19.68
C GLU A 419 7.25 -3.66 -18.82
N SER A 420 8.27 -2.90 -19.26
CA SER A 420 8.67 -1.64 -18.64
C SER A 420 9.26 -0.67 -19.64
N LYS A 421 8.92 0.62 -19.49
CA LYS A 421 9.43 1.70 -20.33
C LYS A 421 10.83 2.16 -19.92
N SER A 422 11.16 2.12 -18.62
CA SER A 422 12.38 2.71 -18.06
C SER A 422 13.42 1.68 -17.59
N GLN A 423 13.03 0.41 -17.45
CA GLN A 423 13.88 -0.64 -16.89
C GLN A 423 13.77 -1.93 -17.69
N ASP A 424 14.79 -2.77 -17.59
CA ASP A 424 14.73 -4.17 -17.97
C ASP A 424 14.41 -4.95 -16.70
N VAL A 425 13.17 -5.42 -16.61
CA VAL A 425 12.66 -6.16 -15.46
C VAL A 425 12.57 -7.63 -15.85
N THR A 426 13.30 -8.45 -15.11
CA THR A 426 13.26 -9.91 -15.21
C THR A 426 12.56 -10.45 -13.98
N ARG A 427 11.53 -11.26 -14.20
CA ARG A 427 10.84 -12.02 -13.17
C ARG A 427 11.35 -13.45 -13.15
N PHE A 428 11.71 -13.92 -11.97
CA PHE A 428 11.96 -15.33 -11.68
C PHE A 428 10.75 -15.85 -10.89
N VAL A 429 10.05 -16.82 -11.45
CA VAL A 429 9.00 -17.58 -10.75
C VAL A 429 9.66 -18.84 -10.22
N LEU A 430 9.82 -18.93 -8.91
CA LEU A 430 10.39 -20.08 -8.24
C LEU A 430 9.24 -20.94 -7.73
N VAL A 431 9.32 -22.25 -7.93
CA VAL A 431 8.52 -23.22 -7.17
C VAL A 431 9.47 -23.93 -6.22
N LEU A 432 9.19 -23.84 -4.93
CA LEU A 432 9.97 -24.50 -3.90
C LEU A 432 9.54 -25.98 -3.76
N ASP A 433 10.41 -26.81 -3.19
CA ASP A 433 10.14 -28.25 -2.99
C ASP A 433 8.93 -28.51 -2.08
N ASP A 434 8.61 -27.56 -1.19
CA ASP A 434 7.40 -27.62 -0.36
C ASP A 434 6.12 -27.26 -1.15
N GLY A 435 6.25 -26.79 -2.38
CA GLY A 435 5.16 -26.44 -3.29
C GLY A 435 4.75 -24.97 -3.26
N GLN A 436 5.43 -24.09 -2.48
CA GLN A 436 5.15 -22.66 -2.53
C GLN A 436 5.75 -22.01 -3.78
N SER A 437 4.97 -21.15 -4.45
CA SER A 437 5.43 -20.34 -5.57
C SER A 437 5.88 -18.94 -5.11
N LEU A 438 7.05 -18.48 -5.54
CA LEU A 438 7.61 -17.16 -5.22
C LEU A 438 7.90 -16.37 -6.50
N TYR A 439 7.56 -15.07 -6.49
CA TYR A 439 7.77 -14.16 -7.62
C TYR A 439 8.88 -13.16 -7.29
N VAL A 440 10.08 -13.38 -7.81
CA VAL A 440 11.26 -12.56 -7.53
C VAL A 440 11.59 -11.69 -8.73
N ASP A 441 11.51 -10.37 -8.55
CA ASP A 441 11.74 -9.41 -9.63
C ASP A 441 13.12 -8.74 -9.51
N ARG A 442 13.90 -8.80 -10.58
CA ARG A 442 15.14 -8.05 -10.75
C ARG A 442 14.95 -6.97 -11.80
N ALA A 443 14.95 -5.72 -11.36
CA ALA A 443 14.89 -4.56 -12.22
C ALA A 443 16.28 -3.95 -12.40
N VAL A 444 16.75 -3.87 -13.64
CA VAL A 444 17.97 -3.14 -14.00
C VAL A 444 17.54 -1.92 -14.80
N LYS A 445 18.06 -0.72 -14.45
CA LYS A 445 17.82 0.46 -15.29
C LYS A 445 18.30 0.14 -16.70
N LYS A 446 17.46 0.38 -17.70
CA LYS A 446 17.90 0.29 -19.09
C LYS A 446 19.09 1.22 -19.22
N VAL A 447 20.28 0.64 -19.40
CA VAL A 447 21.42 1.38 -19.89
C VAL A 447 20.96 1.83 -21.26
N ARG A 448 20.58 3.10 -21.38
CA ARG A 448 20.42 3.70 -22.70
C ARG A 448 21.73 3.35 -23.40
N PRO A 449 21.71 2.61 -24.52
CA PRO A 449 22.96 2.39 -25.24
C PRO A 449 23.60 3.78 -25.37
N PRO A 450 24.93 3.92 -25.13
CA PRO A 450 25.58 5.14 -25.56
C PRO A 450 25.10 5.35 -27.00
N ALA A 451 24.51 6.51 -27.28
CA ALA A 451 24.09 6.84 -28.64
C ALA A 451 25.25 6.40 -29.53
N VAL A 452 25.00 5.47 -30.45
CA VAL A 452 26.04 4.86 -31.29
C VAL A 452 27.00 5.97 -31.65
N ALA A 453 28.25 5.86 -31.21
CA ALA A 453 29.25 6.82 -31.63
C ALA A 453 29.27 6.73 -33.16
N ARG A 454 28.73 7.75 -33.84
CA ARG A 454 29.46 8.30 -34.97
C ARG A 454 30.89 8.43 -34.47
N ALA A 455 31.82 7.82 -35.20
CA ALA A 455 33.26 7.80 -34.94
C ALA A 455 33.70 8.96 -34.01
N GLU A 456 34.20 8.59 -32.84
CA GLU A 456 34.75 9.41 -31.75
C GLU A 456 34.30 10.90 -31.65
N PRO A 457 33.39 11.25 -30.73
CA PRO A 457 32.84 12.60 -30.64
C PRO A 457 33.72 13.51 -29.77
N SER A 458 34.50 14.36 -30.42
CA SER A 458 34.89 15.66 -29.88
C SER A 458 33.65 16.57 -29.89
N SER A 459 32.80 16.55 -28.86
CA SER A 459 31.87 17.67 -28.66
C SER A 459 31.25 17.67 -27.27
N VAL A 460 31.49 18.78 -26.56
CA VAL A 460 30.68 19.39 -25.51
C VAL A 460 29.22 18.89 -25.51
N PRO A 461 28.59 18.57 -24.35
CA PRO A 461 27.18 18.19 -24.29
C PRO A 461 26.32 19.23 -25.04
N PRO A 462 25.32 18.81 -25.83
CA PRO A 462 24.51 19.76 -26.59
C PRO A 462 23.86 20.73 -25.61
N ALA A 463 24.11 22.01 -25.82
CA ALA A 463 23.52 23.06 -25.02
C ALA A 463 22.00 22.89 -25.03
N ALA A 464 21.41 22.73 -23.85
CA ALA A 464 19.97 22.76 -23.68
C ALA A 464 19.56 24.18 -23.30
N VAL A 465 18.59 24.74 -24.02
CA VAL A 465 17.97 26.01 -23.60
C VAL A 465 17.13 25.72 -22.37
N THR A 466 17.64 26.09 -21.20
CA THR A 466 16.93 25.94 -19.92
C THR A 466 16.11 27.18 -19.57
N ARG A 467 16.44 28.32 -20.18
CA ARG A 467 15.77 29.60 -19.98
C ARG A 467 15.93 30.47 -21.21
N ILE A 468 14.87 31.20 -21.57
CA ILE A 468 14.93 32.36 -22.46
C ILE A 468 14.88 33.59 -21.58
N ALA A 469 15.87 34.47 -21.73
CA ALA A 469 15.91 35.75 -21.04
C ALA A 469 15.87 36.88 -22.06
N VAL A 470 14.90 37.79 -21.90
CA VAL A 470 14.76 38.98 -22.73
C VAL A 470 15.20 40.18 -21.92
N HIS A 471 16.10 40.96 -22.49
CA HIS A 471 16.61 42.17 -21.85
C HIS A 471 15.63 43.31 -22.05
N VAL A 472 15.29 43.98 -20.95
CA VAL A 472 14.38 45.13 -20.91
C VAL A 472 15.12 46.35 -20.37
N ARG A 473 14.71 47.55 -20.79
CA ARG A 473 15.35 48.81 -20.38
C ARG A 473 14.95 49.25 -18.98
N ASP A 474 13.68 49.08 -18.63
CA ASP A 474 13.11 49.46 -17.34
C ASP A 474 12.17 48.35 -16.84
N LEU A 475 12.55 47.71 -15.73
CA LEU A 475 11.78 46.60 -15.19
C LEU A 475 10.48 47.03 -14.50
N ALA A 476 10.41 48.27 -14.02
CA ALA A 476 9.20 48.82 -13.42
C ALA A 476 8.15 49.11 -14.49
N GLU A 477 8.57 49.67 -15.64
CA GLU A 477 7.70 49.86 -16.81
C GLU A 477 7.24 48.52 -17.39
N THR A 478 8.16 47.56 -17.50
CA THR A 478 7.87 46.18 -17.91
C THR A 478 6.87 45.49 -16.97
N ARG A 479 7.04 45.61 -15.66
CA ARG A 479 6.13 45.02 -14.66
C ARG A 479 4.74 45.65 -14.76
N ARG A 480 4.64 46.96 -14.98
CA ARG A 480 3.36 47.64 -15.19
C ARG A 480 2.68 47.13 -16.46
N PHE A 481 3.40 47.02 -17.56
CA PHE A 481 2.85 46.54 -18.82
C PHE A 481 2.39 45.07 -18.75
N TYR A 482 3.28 44.13 -18.45
CA TYR A 482 2.94 42.70 -18.44
C TYR A 482 2.02 42.31 -17.26
N GLY A 483 2.16 42.98 -16.11
CA GLY A 483 1.39 42.67 -14.90
C GLY A 483 0.05 43.40 -14.85
N GLU A 484 0.07 44.73 -14.94
CA GLU A 484 -1.14 45.56 -14.74
C GLU A 484 -1.97 45.67 -16.03
N VAL A 485 -1.34 45.95 -17.17
CA VAL A 485 -2.03 46.10 -18.47
C VAL A 485 -2.48 44.75 -19.01
N LEU A 486 -1.58 43.77 -19.10
CA LEU A 486 -1.91 42.44 -19.64
C LEU A 486 -2.49 41.46 -18.60
N GLY A 487 -2.29 41.71 -17.30
CA GLY A 487 -2.86 40.87 -16.24
C GLY A 487 -2.08 39.58 -15.93
N LEU A 488 -0.81 39.48 -16.29
CA LEU A 488 -0.02 38.27 -16.06
C LEU A 488 0.40 38.14 -14.59
N ALA A 489 0.42 36.90 -14.09
CA ALA A 489 0.93 36.58 -12.75
C ALA A 489 2.46 36.51 -12.76
N LEU A 490 3.10 37.65 -12.49
CA LEU A 490 4.56 37.78 -12.51
C LEU A 490 5.18 37.43 -11.15
N GLN A 491 6.34 36.76 -11.16
CA GLN A 491 7.10 36.44 -9.95
C GLN A 491 8.52 37.01 -10.03
N GLY A 492 9.02 37.59 -8.93
CA GLY A 492 10.42 38.04 -8.84
C GLY A 492 10.58 39.42 -8.19
N ASN A 493 11.64 39.55 -7.40
CA ASN A 493 12.09 40.79 -6.74
C ASN A 493 13.53 41.08 -7.17
N GLY A 494 13.87 42.36 -7.41
CA GLY A 494 15.20 42.77 -7.93
C GLY A 494 15.22 42.92 -9.46
N PRO A 495 16.37 42.74 -10.15
CA PRO A 495 16.55 43.06 -11.57
C PRO A 495 16.01 41.99 -12.54
N VAL A 496 15.16 41.08 -12.06
CA VAL A 496 14.60 39.95 -12.83
C VAL A 496 13.11 39.78 -12.56
N LEU A 497 12.34 39.61 -13.62
CA LEU A 497 10.90 39.35 -13.57
C LEU A 497 10.57 38.08 -14.38
N TYR A 498 10.00 37.07 -13.72
CA TYR A 498 9.60 35.82 -14.36
C TYR A 498 8.14 35.90 -14.81
N VAL A 499 7.91 35.65 -16.10
CA VAL A 499 6.59 35.47 -16.69
C VAL A 499 6.17 33.99 -16.60
N THR A 500 7.13 33.08 -16.79
CA THR A 500 7.03 31.64 -16.52
C THR A 500 8.37 31.12 -15.98
N PRO A 501 8.48 29.89 -15.46
CA PRO A 501 9.75 29.34 -14.99
C PRO A 501 10.89 29.30 -16.03
N TRP A 502 10.56 29.36 -17.32
CA TRP A 502 11.53 29.30 -18.42
C TRP A 502 11.64 30.60 -19.24
N LEU A 503 10.78 31.61 -18.98
CA LEU A 503 10.83 32.94 -19.61
C LEU A 503 11.02 34.03 -18.55
N ALA A 504 12.16 34.72 -18.62
CA ALA A 504 12.53 35.80 -17.71
C ALA A 504 12.77 37.12 -18.46
N LEU A 505 12.37 38.24 -17.86
CA LEU A 505 12.67 39.60 -18.30
C LEU A 505 13.74 40.16 -17.36
N LEU A 506 14.85 40.66 -17.91
CA LEU A 506 16.03 41.09 -17.16
C LEU A 506 16.32 42.56 -17.42
N GLU A 507 16.44 43.36 -16.36
CA GLU A 507 16.89 44.74 -16.47
C GLU A 507 18.39 44.79 -16.78
N THR A 508 18.79 45.62 -17.73
CA THR A 508 20.20 45.73 -18.13
C THR A 508 20.76 47.11 -17.77
N PRO A 509 21.78 47.21 -16.90
CA PRO A 509 22.42 48.48 -16.60
C PRO A 509 23.40 48.85 -17.71
N GLY A 510 22.98 49.69 -18.67
CA GLY A 510 23.83 50.15 -19.77
C GLY A 510 23.22 51.35 -20.54
N PRO A 511 24.02 52.10 -21.32
CA PRO A 511 23.57 53.33 -21.96
C PRO A 511 22.43 53.08 -22.97
N SER A 512 21.43 53.95 -22.93
CA SER A 512 20.07 53.82 -23.53
C SER A 512 19.97 53.62 -25.04
N ASP A 513 21.08 53.66 -25.77
CA ASP A 513 21.09 53.79 -27.24
C ASP A 513 21.63 52.55 -27.96
N THR A 514 21.83 51.44 -27.26
CA THR A 514 22.09 50.14 -27.93
C THR A 514 20.77 49.45 -28.25
N PRO A 515 20.50 49.07 -29.52
CA PRO A 515 19.24 48.45 -29.89
C PRO A 515 19.09 47.12 -29.14
N THR A 516 18.02 47.01 -28.34
CA THR A 516 17.49 45.74 -27.88
C THR A 516 17.28 44.85 -29.10
N ALA A 517 17.61 43.56 -28.99
CA ALA A 517 17.54 42.59 -30.07
C ALA A 517 16.24 42.72 -30.89
N GLY A 518 16.32 42.51 -32.21
CA GLY A 518 15.22 42.75 -33.16
C GLY A 518 13.85 42.19 -32.72
N PRO A 519 12.75 42.67 -33.33
CA PRO A 519 11.41 42.57 -32.75
C PRO A 519 11.03 41.11 -32.45
N LEU A 520 10.94 40.80 -31.15
CA LEU A 520 10.35 39.57 -30.65
C LEU A 520 8.83 39.73 -30.64
N GLN A 521 8.12 38.64 -30.90
CA GLN A 521 6.67 38.59 -30.74
C GLN A 521 6.30 37.67 -29.57
N PHE A 522 5.58 38.21 -28.59
CA PHE A 522 4.95 37.44 -27.52
C PHE A 522 3.49 37.21 -27.85
N THR A 523 2.97 36.00 -27.60
CA THR A 523 1.53 35.74 -27.66
C THR A 523 1.02 35.46 -26.25
N VAL A 524 0.01 36.21 -25.82
CA VAL A 524 -0.61 36.09 -24.51
C VAL A 524 -2.09 35.75 -24.69
N SER A 525 -2.51 34.62 -24.12
CA SER A 525 -3.92 34.23 -24.13
C SER A 525 -4.68 34.90 -23.00
N SER A 526 -5.83 35.51 -23.30
CA SER A 526 -6.71 36.15 -22.30
C SER A 526 -8.17 35.77 -22.53
N SER A 527 -8.87 35.44 -21.44
CA SER A 527 -10.33 35.22 -21.45
C SER A 527 -11.12 36.53 -21.36
N ASP A 528 -10.45 37.66 -21.11
CA ASP A 528 -11.05 38.99 -20.96
C ASP A 528 -10.24 40.01 -21.78
N THR A 529 -10.35 39.90 -23.10
CA THR A 529 -9.64 40.81 -24.02
C THR A 529 -10.22 42.22 -23.98
N ALA A 530 -11.48 42.40 -23.61
CA ALA A 530 -12.10 43.71 -23.44
C ALA A 530 -11.44 44.53 -22.31
N ARG A 531 -11.16 43.91 -21.15
CA ARG A 531 -10.39 44.54 -20.07
C ARG A 531 -9.00 44.95 -20.53
N VAL A 532 -8.32 44.08 -21.28
CA VAL A 532 -6.97 44.35 -21.79
C VAL A 532 -7.00 45.53 -22.77
N THR A 533 -7.96 45.59 -23.70
CA THR A 533 -8.14 46.73 -24.62
C THR A 533 -8.35 48.04 -23.86
N ALA A 534 -9.23 48.06 -22.85
CA ALA A 534 -9.47 49.25 -22.04
C ALA A 534 -8.20 49.69 -21.26
N MET A 535 -7.39 48.74 -20.80
CA MET A 535 -6.14 49.03 -20.10
C MET A 535 -5.05 49.53 -21.05
N VAL A 536 -4.99 49.01 -22.28
CA VAL A 536 -4.10 49.47 -23.35
C VAL A 536 -4.41 50.93 -23.70
N GLU A 537 -5.68 51.27 -23.90
CA GLU A 537 -6.13 52.65 -24.13
C GLU A 537 -5.79 53.56 -22.94
N LYS A 538 -6.12 53.13 -21.71
CA LYS A 538 -5.86 53.90 -20.48
C LYS A 538 -4.38 54.25 -20.29
N HIS A 539 -3.48 53.34 -20.67
CA HIS A 539 -2.03 53.53 -20.50
C HIS A 539 -1.35 54.06 -21.76
N ASN A 540 -2.12 54.46 -22.79
CA ASN A 540 -1.62 54.95 -24.07
C ASN A 540 -0.58 54.01 -24.72
N VAL A 541 -0.82 52.70 -24.61
CA VAL A 541 0.06 51.67 -25.20
C VAL A 541 -0.10 51.69 -26.73
N PRO A 542 0.98 51.67 -27.52
CA PRO A 542 0.89 51.66 -28.97
C PRO A 542 0.21 50.38 -29.50
N VAL A 543 -0.83 50.54 -30.32
CA VAL A 543 -1.56 49.45 -30.98
C VAL A 543 -1.10 49.37 -32.43
N ILE A 544 -0.91 48.16 -32.96
CA ILE A 544 -0.58 47.93 -34.36
C ILE A 544 -1.73 47.25 -35.11
N PRO A 545 -1.81 47.39 -36.45
CA PRO A 545 -2.87 46.77 -37.24
C PRO A 545 -2.90 45.25 -37.09
N PRO A 546 -4.09 44.61 -37.19
CA PRO A 546 -4.22 43.17 -37.12
C PRO A 546 -3.39 42.46 -38.21
N GLY A 547 -2.80 41.32 -37.84
CA GLY A 547 -2.11 40.43 -38.75
C GLY A 547 -3.07 39.56 -39.59
N PRO A 548 -2.57 38.91 -40.66
CA PRO A 548 -3.39 38.12 -41.59
C PRO A 548 -4.04 36.86 -40.99
N ARG A 549 -3.67 36.49 -39.75
CA ARG A 549 -4.22 35.33 -39.02
C ARG A 549 -4.92 35.71 -37.72
N ASP A 550 -5.12 37.00 -37.49
CA ASP A 550 -5.78 37.51 -36.30
C ASP A 550 -7.29 37.27 -36.38
N ILE A 551 -7.89 36.97 -35.24
CA ILE A 551 -9.32 36.67 -35.12
C ILE A 551 -10.06 37.84 -34.49
N SER A 552 -11.39 37.85 -34.60
CA SER A 552 -12.19 38.87 -33.93
C SER A 552 -11.94 38.83 -32.41
N GLY A 553 -11.58 39.98 -31.83
CA GLY A 553 -11.26 40.10 -30.41
C GLY A 553 -9.78 39.90 -30.04
N SER A 554 -8.89 39.60 -31.00
CA SER A 554 -7.44 39.70 -30.77
C SER A 554 -6.94 41.14 -30.92
N LEU A 555 -5.88 41.47 -30.18
CA LEU A 555 -5.28 42.80 -30.15
C LEU A 555 -3.76 42.69 -30.25
N ARG A 556 -3.13 43.49 -31.11
CA ARG A 556 -1.66 43.59 -31.19
C ARG A 556 -1.19 44.92 -30.64
N VAL A 557 -0.23 44.87 -29.72
CA VAL A 557 0.36 46.05 -29.09
C VAL A 557 1.88 45.99 -29.11
N ILE A 558 2.53 47.12 -28.84
CA ILE A 558 3.98 47.20 -28.66
C ILE A 558 4.28 47.37 -27.18
N ASP A 559 5.17 46.54 -26.65
CA ASP A 559 5.65 46.65 -25.28
C ASP A 559 6.64 47.83 -25.11
N PRO A 560 7.01 48.20 -23.87
CA PRO A 560 7.91 49.33 -23.61
C PRO A 560 9.26 49.26 -24.32
N ASP A 561 9.72 48.06 -24.71
CA ASP A 561 11.01 47.85 -25.35
C ASP A 561 10.92 47.66 -26.87
N GLY A 562 9.72 47.84 -27.44
CA GLY A 562 9.49 47.78 -28.88
C GLY A 562 9.16 46.38 -29.40
N HIS A 563 8.89 45.41 -28.53
CA HIS A 563 8.48 44.06 -28.92
C HIS A 563 6.98 43.99 -29.18
N GLU A 564 6.60 43.15 -30.13
CA GLU A 564 5.20 42.94 -30.46
C GLU A 564 4.55 41.98 -29.45
N VAL A 565 3.37 42.33 -28.95
CA VAL A 565 2.57 41.44 -28.13
C VAL A 565 1.19 41.24 -28.75
N LEU A 566 0.91 39.99 -29.13
CA LEU A 566 -0.40 39.53 -29.60
C LEU A 566 -1.21 39.00 -28.42
N VAL A 567 -2.32 39.67 -28.11
CA VAL A 567 -3.31 39.22 -27.14
C VAL A 567 -4.34 38.37 -27.88
N TRP A 568 -4.46 37.10 -27.50
CA TRP A 568 -5.30 36.11 -28.14
C TRP A 568 -6.52 35.75 -27.27
N PRO A 569 -7.76 35.89 -27.75
CA PRO A 569 -8.94 35.55 -26.96
C PRO A 569 -9.06 34.02 -26.78
N VAL A 570 -9.43 33.60 -25.57
CA VAL A 570 -9.76 32.20 -25.26
C VAL A 570 -11.27 32.06 -25.12
N GLU A 571 -11.89 31.19 -25.91
CA GLU A 571 -13.33 30.90 -25.79
C GLU A 571 -13.61 30.20 -24.45
N HIS A 572 -14.53 30.75 -23.65
CA HIS A 572 -15.13 30.02 -22.55
C HIS A 572 -16.00 28.90 -23.12
N ASP A 573 -15.67 27.65 -22.79
CA ASP A 573 -16.49 26.48 -23.06
C ASP A 573 -17.81 26.60 -22.28
N VAL A 574 -18.81 27.21 -22.92
CA VAL A 574 -20.19 27.26 -22.43
C VAL A 574 -20.75 25.86 -22.56
N LYS A 575 -20.65 25.09 -21.47
CA LYS A 575 -21.65 24.05 -21.15
C LYS A 575 -23.03 24.70 -21.14
N GLN A 576 -23.70 24.71 -22.29
CA GLN A 576 -25.15 24.67 -22.49
C GLN A 576 -25.46 25.01 -23.96
N ARG A 577 -25.76 23.98 -24.74
CA ARG A 577 -26.88 24.00 -25.70
C ARG A 577 -27.23 22.56 -26.07
N ARG A 578 -28.32 22.10 -25.45
CA ARG A 578 -29.14 20.99 -25.94
C ARG A 578 -29.59 21.30 -27.37
N ALA A 579 -29.37 20.36 -28.27
CA ALA A 579 -30.33 19.91 -29.28
C ALA A 579 -29.96 18.46 -29.60
#